data_AF-A0A937A257-F1
#
_entry.id   AF-A0A937A257-F1
#
_cell.length_a   1.000
_cell.length_b   1.000
_cell.length_c   1.000
_cell.angle_alpha   90.00
_cell.angle_beta   90.00
_cell.angle_gamma   90.00
#
_symmetry.space_group_name_H-M   'P 1'
#
loop_
_entity.id
_entity.type
_entity.pdbx_description
1 polymer ?
#
loop_
_entity_poly.entity_id
_entity_poly.type
_entity_poly.pdbx_seq_one_letter_code
_entity_poly.pdbx_strand_id
1 'polypeptide(L)' 'MKTFENYKAHAVTNEIETVLKIIENYMDNSTKVVYHIDQLLESKNLPDYLYKTLISLRDTYSINIMNVERFMS' A
#
# COMPACT_ATOMS: atom_id res chain seq x y z
N MET A 1 23.53 -32.75 10.69
CA MET A 1 22.88 -32.24 9.46
C MET A 1 21.42 -31.78 9.65
N LYS A 2 20.85 -31.76 10.86
CA LYS A 2 19.49 -31.23 11.12
C LYS A 2 19.45 -29.73 11.46
N THR A 3 20.60 -29.12 11.77
CA THR A 3 20.69 -27.71 12.20
C THR A 3 20.64 -26.73 11.03
N PHE A 4 21.31 -27.02 9.91
CA PHE A 4 21.43 -26.10 8.77
C PHE A 4 20.10 -25.90 8.01
N GLU A 5 19.32 -26.98 7.84
CA GLU A 5 17.97 -26.95 7.27
C GLU A 5 17.02 -26.08 8.12
N ASN A 6 17.10 -26.19 9.45
CA ASN A 6 16.31 -25.36 10.37
C ASN A 6 16.70 -23.88 10.33
N TYR A 7 18.00 -23.56 10.20
CA TYR A 7 18.46 -22.18 10.00
C TYR A 7 17.99 -21.60 8.66
N LYS A 8 18.01 -22.40 7.59
CA LYS A 8 17.52 -21.98 6.27
C LYS A 8 16.01 -21.73 6.28
N ALA A 9 15.24 -22.59 6.93
CA ALA A 9 13.79 -22.39 7.10
C ALA A 9 13.48 -21.11 7.90
N HIS A 10 14.19 -20.87 9.02
CA HIS A 10 14.05 -19.62 9.79
C HIS A 10 14.46 -18.37 9.01
N ALA A 11 15.54 -18.44 8.22
CA ALA A 11 15.96 -17.31 7.38
C ALA A 11 14.89 -16.98 6.32
N VAL A 12 14.33 -18.00 5.68
CA VAL A 12 13.21 -17.84 4.73
C VAL A 12 11.98 -17.25 5.41
N THR A 13 11.63 -17.70 6.63
CA THR A 13 10.54 -17.10 7.41
C THR A 13 10.79 -15.62 7.70
N ASN A 14 12.00 -15.23 8.09
CA ASN A 14 12.35 -13.84 8.37
C ASN A 14 12.30 -12.95 7.11
N GLU A 15 12.72 -13.48 5.95
CA GLU A 15 12.64 -12.78 4.66
C GLU A 15 11.17 -12.56 4.26
N ILE A 16 10.32 -13.57 4.40
CA ILE A 16 8.88 -13.46 4.13
C ILE A 16 8.21 -12.44 5.08
N GLU A 17 8.51 -12.50 6.38
CA GLU A 17 8.00 -11.51 7.34
C GLU A 17 8.43 -10.08 7.00
N THR A 18 9.66 -9.92 6.49
CA THR A 18 10.16 -8.61 6.06
C THR A 18 9.39 -8.10 4.85
N VAL A 19 9.12 -8.96 3.86
CA VAL A 19 8.32 -8.62 2.68
C VAL A 19 6.89 -8.24 3.08
N LEU A 20 6.25 -9.00 3.98
CA LEU A 20 4.90 -8.69 4.48
C LEU A 20 4.86 -7.32 5.17
N LYS A 21 5.84 -7.00 6.03
CA LYS A 21 5.93 -5.67 6.67
C LYS A 21 6.11 -4.54 5.65
N ILE A 22 6.86 -4.76 4.56
CA ILE A 22 7.00 -3.77 3.50
C ILE A 22 5.65 -3.54 2.81
N ILE A 23 4.90 -4.61 2.53
CA ILE A 23 3.59 -4.56 1.90
C ILE A 23 2.57 -3.84 2.82
N GLU A 24 2.55 -4.17 4.11
CA GLU A 24 1.71 -3.49 5.11
C GLU A 24 2.01 -1.98 5.18
N ASN A 25 3.28 -1.60 5.29
CA ASN A 25 3.68 -0.19 5.29
C ASN A 25 3.27 0.54 4.00
N TYR A 26 3.35 -0.14 2.85
CA TYR A 26 2.90 0.42 1.58
C TYR A 26 1.38 0.62 1.54
N MET A 27 0.60 -0.33 2.08
CA MET A 27 -0.86 -0.22 2.19
C MET A 27 -1.28 0.95 3.09
N ASP A 28 -0.66 1.09 4.25
CA ASP A 28 -0.92 2.19 5.19
C ASP A 28 -0.65 3.55 4.56
N ASN A 29 0.47 3.68 3.87
CA ASN A 29 0.84 4.93 3.19
C ASN A 29 -0.12 5.25 2.05
N SER A 30 -0.49 4.25 1.24
CA SER A 30 -1.47 4.42 0.15
C SER A 30 -2.82 4.89 0.69
N THR A 31 -3.28 4.32 1.80
CA THR A 31 -4.54 4.68 2.46
C THR A 31 -4.51 6.13 2.96
N LYS A 32 -3.40 6.58 3.55
CA LYS A 32 -3.22 7.99 3.97
C LYS A 32 -3.23 8.95 2.79
N VAL A 33 -2.64 8.57 1.66
CA VAL A 33 -2.66 9.40 0.44
C VAL A 33 -4.09 9.57 -0.07
N VAL A 34 -4.88 8.49 -0.16
CA VAL A 34 -6.30 8.55 -0.54
C VAL A 34 -7.07 9.50 0.39
N TYR A 35 -6.91 9.34 1.71
CA TYR A 35 -7.54 10.20 2.71
C TYR A 35 -7.23 11.70 2.48
N HIS A 36 -5.96 12.05 2.26
CA HIS A 36 -5.59 13.45 2.00
C HIS A 36 -6.12 13.98 0.67
N ILE A 37 -6.20 13.15 -0.36
CA ILE A 37 -6.80 13.56 -1.63
C ILE A 37 -8.29 13.85 -1.44
N ASP A 38 -9.02 12.99 -0.72
CA ASP A 38 -10.45 13.21 -0.44
C ASP A 38 -10.68 14.53 0.30
N GLN A 39 -9.85 14.84 1.30
CA GLN A 39 -9.88 16.13 2.00
C GLN A 39 -9.63 17.34 1.07
N LEU A 40 -8.73 17.20 0.09
CA LEU A 40 -8.50 18.27 -0.90
C LEU A 40 -9.69 18.43 -1.85
N LEU A 41 -10.29 17.31 -2.29
CA LEU A 41 -11.44 17.29 -3.19
C LEU A 41 -12.71 17.86 -2.52
N GLU A 42 -12.83 17.79 -1.21
CA GLU A 42 -13.89 18.46 -0.44
C GLU A 42 -13.78 20.00 -0.49
N SER A 43 -12.61 20.54 -0.85
CA SER A 43 -12.45 21.99 -1.04
C SER A 43 -13.11 22.46 -2.34
N LYS A 44 -14.10 23.36 -2.23
CA LYS A 44 -14.98 23.77 -3.34
C LYS A 44 -14.33 24.63 -4.43
N ASN A 45 -13.04 24.94 -4.34
CA ASN A 45 -12.38 25.95 -5.19
C ASN A 45 -11.16 25.39 -5.95
N LEU A 46 -11.10 24.09 -6.20
CA LEU A 46 -10.03 23.52 -7.03
C LEU A 46 -10.25 23.87 -8.50
N PRO A 47 -9.23 24.38 -9.21
CA PRO A 47 -9.23 24.43 -10.66
C PRO A 47 -9.49 23.03 -11.27
N ASP A 48 -10.26 22.96 -12.35
CA ASP A 48 -10.64 21.72 -13.03
C ASP A 48 -9.46 20.75 -13.29
N TYR A 49 -8.30 21.29 -13.68
CA TYR A 49 -7.12 20.48 -13.96
C TYR A 49 -6.56 19.81 -12.70
N LEU A 50 -6.57 20.50 -11.55
CA LEU A 50 -6.17 19.92 -10.27
C LEU A 50 -7.20 18.91 -9.78
N TYR A 51 -8.49 19.22 -9.91
CA TYR A 51 -9.57 18.29 -9.56
C TYR A 51 -9.44 16.96 -10.32
N LYS A 52 -9.29 17.01 -11.64
CA LYS A 52 -9.11 15.81 -12.48
C LYS A 52 -7.83 15.04 -12.13
N THR A 53 -6.74 15.75 -11.86
CA THR A 53 -5.46 15.13 -11.46
C THR A 53 -5.61 14.40 -10.12
N LEU A 54 -6.24 15.03 -9.14
CA LEU A 54 -6.48 14.45 -7.82
C LEU A 54 -7.37 13.21 -7.89
N ILE A 55 -8.46 13.25 -8.67
CA ILE A 55 -9.31 12.06 -8.90
C ILE A 55 -8.51 10.90 -9.50
N SER A 56 -7.72 11.16 -10.55
CA SER A 56 -6.89 10.14 -11.19
C SER A 56 -5.89 9.50 -10.21
N LEU A 57 -5.25 10.33 -9.37
CA LEU A 57 -4.34 9.85 -8.33
C LEU A 57 -5.09 9.02 -7.28
N ARG A 58 -6.23 9.49 -6.78
CA ARG A 58 -7.05 8.76 -5.80
C ARG A 58 -7.42 7.38 -6.32
N ASP A 59 -7.88 7.30 -7.56
CA ASP A 59 -8.31 6.04 -8.17
C ASP A 59 -7.13 5.07 -8.34
N THR A 60 -5.95 5.58 -8.72
CA THR A 60 -4.72 4.77 -8.81
C THR A 60 -4.33 4.16 -7.46
N TYR A 61 -4.31 4.96 -6.40
CA TYR A 61 -3.98 4.46 -5.06
C TYR A 61 -5.05 3.52 -4.51
N SER A 62 -6.32 3.75 -4.82
CA SER A 62 -7.41 2.85 -4.43
C SER A 62 -7.27 1.46 -5.07
N ILE A 63 -6.89 1.41 -6.36
CA ILE A 63 -6.58 0.14 -7.05
C ILE A 63 -5.38 -0.57 -6.39
N ASN A 64 -4.34 0.17 -6.01
CA ASN A 64 -3.17 -0.41 -5.33
C ASN A 64 -3.55 -1.01 -3.97
N ILE A 65 -4.37 -0.31 -3.18
CA ILE A 65 -4.90 -0.83 -1.91
C ILE A 65 -5.68 -2.12 -2.15
N MET A 66 -6.64 -2.13 -3.09
CA MET A 66 -7.42 -3.32 -3.43
C MET A 66 -6.55 -4.51 -3.86
N ASN A 67 -5.48 -4.26 -4.63
CA ASN A 67 -4.56 -5.31 -5.07
C ASN A 67 -3.74 -5.87 -3.91
N VAL A 68 -3.31 -5.02 -2.97
CA VAL A 68 -2.60 -5.46 -1.76
C VAL A 68 -3.52 -6.24 -0.83
N GLU A 69 -4.75 -5.76 -0.59
CA GLU A 69 -5.74 -6.48 0.21
C GLU A 69 -6.00 -7.89 -0.32
N ARG A 70 -6.13 -8.04 -1.65
CA ARG A 70 -6.27 -9.36 -2.31
C ARG A 70 -5.07 -10.27 -2.14
N PHE A 71 -3.87 -9.71 -2.01
CA PHE A 71 -2.66 -10.49 -1.78
C PHE A 71 -2.55 -10.94 -0.31
N MET A 72 -3.11 -10.16 0.61
CA MET A 72 -3.07 -10.41 2.06
C MET A 72 -4.25 -11.25 2.58
N SER A 73 -5.34 -11.36 1.80
CA SER A 73 -6.53 -12.18 2.10
C SER A 73 -6.40 -13.63 1.65
#